data_AF-W1J1W5-F1
#
_entry.id   AF-W1J1W5-F1
#
_cell.length_a   1.000
_cell.length_b   1.000
_cell.length_c   1.000
_cell.angle_alpha   90.00
_cell.angle_beta   90.00
_cell.angle_gamma   90.00
#
_symmetry.space_group_name_H-M   'P 1'
#
loop_
_entity.id
_entity.type
_entity.pdbx_description
1 polymer ?
#
loop_
_entity_poly.entity_id
_entity_poly.type
_entity_poly.pdbx_seq_one_letter_code
_entity_poly.pdbx_strand_id
1 'polypeptide(L)'
;MKIINILFCSALYCLLISPVWADEKMVDADKQQILSADYNMEFKNHSSSVNNLVIVKQSSNCMYDSGADQISINPGNKQATHLEDNDNLFSACTLRAKWVEWSVSYDSMSCALRFERGYDFSDLGWYTVIKGCPDIVQSATCGNADCNQTKVYGSSSYMDINVEFLVQ
;
A
#
# COMPACT_ATOMS: atom_id res chain seq x y z
N MET A 1 82.71 6.76 3.19
CA MET A 1 83.37 6.13 2.02
C MET A 1 82.53 4.92 1.62
N LYS A 2 82.23 4.77 0.32
CA LYS A 2 81.20 3.89 -0.27
C LYS A 2 81.35 2.41 0.09
N ILE A 3 80.21 1.71 0.28
CA ILE A 3 79.92 0.41 -0.36
C ILE A 3 78.44 0.41 -0.79
N ILE A 4 78.22 0.15 -2.08
CA ILE A 4 76.95 -0.13 -2.74
C ILE A 4 76.78 -1.66 -2.73
N ASN A 5 75.62 -2.21 -2.38
CA ASN A 5 75.11 -3.43 -3.04
C ASN A 5 73.62 -3.70 -2.77
N ILE A 6 72.82 -3.35 -3.78
CA ILE A 6 71.76 -4.11 -4.45
C ILE A 6 71.30 -5.42 -3.76
N LEU A 7 70.00 -5.52 -3.44
CA LEU A 7 69.15 -6.60 -3.96
C LEU A 7 67.65 -6.20 -3.90
N PHE A 8 67.11 -5.84 -5.05
CA PHE A 8 65.69 -5.98 -5.38
C PHE A 8 65.34 -7.47 -5.37
N CYS A 9 64.33 -7.91 -4.63
CA CYS A 9 63.52 -9.07 -4.99
C CYS A 9 62.37 -9.28 -3.99
N SER A 10 61.17 -8.81 -4.34
CA SER A 10 59.88 -9.46 -4.03
C SER A 10 58.68 -8.64 -4.53
N ALA A 11 58.76 -8.12 -5.75
CA ALA A 11 57.60 -7.64 -6.49
C ALA A 11 57.32 -8.59 -7.65
N LEU A 12 57.05 -9.88 -7.37
CA LEU A 12 56.59 -10.83 -8.38
C LEU A 12 56.08 -12.15 -7.77
N TYR A 13 54.91 -12.18 -7.13
CA TYR A 13 54.20 -13.45 -6.90
C TYR A 13 52.67 -13.32 -6.68
N CYS A 14 52.02 -12.31 -7.24
CA CYS A 14 50.55 -12.26 -7.32
C CYS A 14 50.01 -12.17 -8.76
N LEU A 15 50.85 -12.45 -9.75
CA LEU A 15 50.39 -12.80 -11.10
C LEU A 15 50.50 -14.32 -11.18
N LEU A 16 49.42 -14.98 -11.62
CA LEU A 16 49.18 -16.44 -11.71
C LEU A 16 48.22 -17.01 -10.66
N ILE A 17 47.04 -16.41 -10.53
CA ILE A 17 45.82 -17.22 -10.45
C ILE A 17 44.91 -16.66 -11.53
N SER A 18 44.67 -17.46 -12.56
CA SER A 18 43.71 -17.16 -13.62
C SER A 18 42.40 -16.71 -12.99
N PRO A 19 41.68 -15.72 -13.55
CA PRO A 19 40.30 -15.54 -13.16
C PRO A 19 39.58 -16.81 -13.63
N VAL A 20 39.33 -17.74 -12.70
CA VAL A 20 38.21 -18.65 -12.84
C VAL A 20 37.04 -17.72 -13.06
N TRP A 21 36.51 -17.72 -14.28
CA TRP A 21 35.24 -17.10 -14.57
C TRP A 21 34.25 -17.83 -13.69
N ALA A 22 33.99 -17.26 -12.52
CA ALA A 22 32.76 -17.49 -11.81
C ALA A 22 31.69 -17.06 -12.81
N ASP A 23 31.08 -18.06 -13.43
CA ASP A 23 29.82 -17.90 -14.13
C ASP A 23 28.83 -17.47 -13.06
N GLU A 24 28.81 -16.17 -12.76
CA GLU A 24 27.71 -15.53 -12.06
C GLU A 24 26.51 -15.74 -12.97
N LYS A 25 25.84 -16.86 -12.77
CA LYS A 25 24.43 -16.94 -13.08
C LYS A 25 23.79 -15.81 -12.28
N MET A 26 23.64 -14.67 -12.93
CA MET A 26 22.68 -13.65 -12.56
C MET A 26 21.34 -14.37 -12.48
N VAL A 27 21.01 -14.80 -11.26
CA VAL A 27 19.67 -15.21 -10.90
C VAL A 27 18.85 -13.95 -11.07
N ASP A 28 18.11 -13.94 -12.17
CA ASP A 28 16.97 -13.10 -12.50
C ASP A 28 16.44 -12.34 -11.27
N ALA A 29 16.88 -11.09 -11.12
CA ALA A 29 16.50 -10.21 -10.04
C ALA A 29 15.86 -8.94 -10.61
N ASP A 30 15.03 -9.08 -11.64
CA ASP A 30 14.01 -8.08 -11.98
C ASP A 30 12.63 -8.61 -11.55
N LYS A 31 12.55 -9.05 -10.30
CA LYS A 31 11.26 -8.94 -9.59
C LYS A 31 11.10 -7.46 -9.30
N GLN A 32 10.59 -6.69 -10.27
CA GLN A 32 10.26 -5.28 -10.13
C GLN A 32 9.69 -5.08 -8.73
N GLN A 33 10.46 -4.42 -7.86
CA GLN A 33 10.01 -4.15 -6.51
C GLN A 33 8.82 -3.21 -6.68
N ILE A 34 7.62 -3.71 -6.42
CA ILE A 34 6.42 -2.90 -6.56
C ILE A 34 6.43 -1.96 -5.35
N LEU A 35 6.87 -0.71 -5.58
CA LEU A 35 7.08 0.32 -4.56
C LEU A 35 5.79 1.11 -4.24
N SER A 36 4.69 0.78 -4.91
CA SER A 36 3.36 1.33 -4.69
C SER A 36 2.30 0.32 -5.10
N ALA A 37 1.10 0.48 -4.60
CA ALA A 37 -0.08 -0.22 -5.05
C ALA A 37 -1.23 0.76 -5.30
N ASP A 38 -1.94 0.51 -6.40
CA ASP A 38 -3.06 1.29 -6.88
C ASP A 38 -4.39 0.72 -6.37
N TYR A 39 -5.29 1.60 -5.99
CA TYR A 39 -6.63 1.25 -5.56
C TYR A 39 -7.66 2.09 -6.29
N ASN A 40 -8.64 1.42 -6.87
CA ASN A 40 -9.83 2.05 -7.41
C ASN A 40 -10.97 1.85 -6.40
N MET A 41 -11.25 2.87 -5.60
CA MET A 41 -12.21 2.79 -4.52
C MET A 41 -13.54 3.42 -4.92
N GLU A 42 -14.64 2.69 -4.84
CA GLU A 42 -15.99 3.18 -5.07
C GLU A 42 -16.78 3.21 -3.76
N PHE A 43 -17.31 4.38 -3.43
CA PHE A 43 -18.29 4.56 -2.38
C PHE A 43 -19.69 4.56 -2.98
N LYS A 44 -20.60 3.80 -2.40
CA LYS A 44 -22.00 3.70 -2.85
C LYS A 44 -22.95 4.01 -1.72
N ASN A 45 -23.89 4.91 -1.96
CA ASN A 45 -25.02 5.13 -1.07
C ASN A 45 -26.18 4.25 -1.55
N HIS A 46 -26.59 3.26 -0.76
CA HIS A 46 -27.61 2.28 -1.14
C HIS A 46 -28.91 2.98 -1.58
N SER A 47 -29.64 2.39 -2.54
CA SER A 47 -30.85 3.01 -3.10
C SER A 47 -32.00 3.17 -2.10
N SER A 48 -31.97 2.36 -1.04
CA SER A 48 -32.93 2.44 0.08
C SER A 48 -32.51 3.40 1.19
N SER A 49 -31.37 4.08 1.07
CA SER A 49 -30.98 5.12 2.02
C SER A 49 -31.93 6.32 1.93
N VAL A 50 -32.15 6.99 3.04
CA VAL A 50 -33.01 8.19 3.11
C VAL A 50 -32.17 9.46 2.96
N ASN A 51 -30.95 9.44 3.52
CA ASN A 51 -30.10 10.62 3.63
C ASN A 51 -28.95 10.63 2.62
N ASN A 52 -28.47 11.85 2.32
CA ASN A 52 -27.23 12.04 1.59
C ASN A 52 -26.04 11.68 2.48
N LEU A 53 -25.03 11.08 1.86
CA LEU A 53 -23.80 10.69 2.53
C LEU A 53 -22.68 11.66 2.14
N VAL A 54 -22.00 12.22 3.14
CA VAL A 54 -20.85 13.10 2.95
C VAL A 54 -19.62 12.43 3.56
N ILE A 55 -18.57 12.27 2.76
CA ILE A 55 -17.30 11.67 3.18
C ILE A 55 -16.24 12.77 3.08
N VAL A 56 -15.55 13.04 4.18
CA VAL A 56 -14.50 14.07 4.25
C VAL A 56 -13.21 13.44 4.75
N LYS A 57 -12.14 13.53 3.95
CA LYS A 57 -10.82 13.01 4.31
C LYS A 57 -10.29 13.77 5.53
N GLN A 58 -9.87 13.03 6.55
CA GLN A 58 -9.32 13.58 7.79
C GLN A 58 -7.81 13.52 7.78
N SER A 59 -7.25 12.37 7.42
CA SER A 59 -5.81 12.14 7.41
C SER A 59 -5.42 10.95 6.54
N SER A 60 -4.14 10.85 6.22
CA SER A 60 -3.57 9.71 5.52
C SER A 60 -2.14 9.44 6.00
N ASN A 61 -1.65 8.24 5.75
CA ASN A 61 -0.28 7.85 6.06
C ASN A 61 0.31 7.01 4.94
N CYS A 62 1.51 7.36 4.51
CA CYS A 62 2.27 6.66 3.47
C CYS A 62 1.46 6.43 2.18
N MET A 63 0.79 7.48 1.71
CA MET A 63 0.07 7.49 0.43
C MET A 63 0.77 8.47 -0.52
N TYR A 64 0.95 8.11 -1.78
CA TYR A 64 1.26 9.08 -2.84
C TYR A 64 0.00 9.84 -3.24
N ASP A 65 -1.12 9.13 -3.42
CA ASP A 65 -2.44 9.68 -3.62
C ASP A 65 -3.40 9.12 -2.55
N SER A 66 -4.07 10.01 -1.83
CA SER A 66 -5.04 9.66 -0.79
C SER A 66 -6.48 9.97 -1.21
N GLY A 67 -6.72 10.22 -2.50
CA GLY A 67 -8.04 10.50 -3.06
C GLY A 67 -8.59 11.88 -2.74
N ALA A 68 -9.84 12.10 -3.16
CA ALA A 68 -10.54 13.37 -3.01
C ALA A 68 -10.68 13.79 -1.53
N ASP A 69 -10.60 15.09 -1.28
CA ASP A 69 -10.77 15.65 0.07
C ASP A 69 -12.21 15.53 0.58
N GLN A 70 -13.18 15.59 -0.33
CA GLN A 70 -14.60 15.50 -0.02
C GLN A 70 -15.39 14.83 -1.15
N ILE A 71 -16.35 13.99 -0.77
CA ILE A 71 -17.25 13.25 -1.65
C ILE A 71 -18.67 13.39 -1.08
N SER A 72 -19.67 13.64 -1.94
CA SER A 72 -21.07 13.72 -1.54
C SER A 72 -21.92 12.83 -2.44
N ILE A 73 -22.66 11.90 -1.84
CA ILE A 73 -23.35 10.82 -2.55
C ILE A 73 -24.83 10.81 -2.16
N ASN A 74 -25.68 11.16 -3.12
CA ASN A 74 -27.13 11.04 -2.96
C ASN A 74 -27.54 9.55 -2.89
N PRO A 75 -28.69 9.22 -2.25
CA PRO A 75 -29.23 7.87 -2.27
C PRO A 75 -29.28 7.25 -3.67
N GLY A 76 -28.86 6.00 -3.78
CA GLY A 76 -28.82 5.24 -5.03
C GLY A 76 -27.64 5.53 -5.97
N ASN A 77 -26.83 6.54 -5.65
CA ASN A 77 -25.66 6.88 -6.45
C ASN A 77 -24.36 6.29 -5.88
N LYS A 78 -23.31 6.38 -6.69
CA LYS A 78 -21.96 5.96 -6.35
C LYS A 78 -20.93 6.95 -6.87
N GLN A 79 -19.78 7.02 -6.22
CA GLN A 79 -18.66 7.86 -6.62
C GLN A 79 -17.34 7.13 -6.38
N ALA A 80 -16.48 7.16 -7.38
CA ALA A 80 -15.14 6.58 -7.30
C ALA A 80 -14.10 7.61 -6.84
N THR A 81 -13.06 7.14 -6.17
CA THR A 81 -11.83 7.84 -5.85
C THR A 81 -10.65 6.90 -6.07
N HIS A 82 -9.55 7.46 -6.55
CA HIS A 82 -8.29 6.74 -6.68
C HIS A 82 -7.48 6.88 -5.39
N LEU A 83 -6.73 5.84 -5.02
CA LEU A 83 -5.70 5.87 -3.99
C LEU A 83 -4.44 5.19 -4.53
N GLU A 84 -3.28 5.69 -4.13
CA GLU A 84 -1.97 5.08 -4.44
C GLU A 84 -1.13 5.06 -3.17
N ASP A 85 -0.73 3.87 -2.72
CA ASP A 85 0.16 3.75 -1.56
C ASP A 85 1.63 4.01 -1.89
N ASN A 86 2.43 4.29 -0.85
CA ASN A 86 3.86 4.52 -0.98
C ASN A 86 4.63 3.52 -0.12
N ASP A 87 5.21 2.48 -0.70
CA ASP A 87 6.05 1.51 0.01
C ASP A 87 7.56 1.77 -0.16
N ASN A 88 7.93 2.99 -0.55
CA ASN A 88 9.32 3.38 -0.78
C ASN A 88 10.17 3.33 0.51
N LEU A 89 11.39 2.82 0.39
CA LEU A 89 12.36 2.71 1.48
C LEU A 89 12.86 4.08 1.93
N PHE A 90 13.05 4.99 0.98
CA PHE A 90 13.59 6.33 1.27
C PHE A 90 12.58 7.26 1.96
N SER A 91 11.29 6.92 1.95
CA SER A 91 10.23 7.64 2.68
C SER A 91 9.93 7.05 4.07
N ALA A 92 10.70 6.05 4.51
CA ALA A 92 10.46 5.29 5.75
C ALA A 92 9.05 4.63 5.79
N CYS A 93 8.49 4.31 4.62
CA CYS A 93 7.16 3.72 4.50
C CYS A 93 7.17 2.22 4.17
N THR A 94 8.33 1.65 3.80
CA THR A 94 8.50 0.22 3.55
C THR A 94 7.94 -0.64 4.67
N LEU A 95 7.06 -1.58 4.31
CA LEU A 95 6.38 -2.53 5.21
C LEU A 95 5.54 -1.89 6.33
N ARG A 96 5.32 -0.57 6.30
CA ARG A 96 4.44 0.13 7.25
C ARG A 96 2.99 0.09 6.78
N ALA A 97 2.06 0.27 7.72
CA ALA A 97 0.64 0.42 7.38
C ALA A 97 0.43 1.68 6.53
N LYS A 98 -0.30 1.53 5.43
CA LYS A 98 -0.73 2.58 4.52
C LYS A 98 -2.22 2.75 4.73
N TRP A 99 -2.69 3.98 4.90
CA TRP A 99 -4.10 4.17 5.21
C TRP A 99 -4.58 5.57 4.86
N VAL A 100 -5.89 5.67 4.65
CA VAL A 100 -6.63 6.92 4.57
C VAL A 100 -7.82 6.82 5.52
N GLU A 101 -8.04 7.88 6.29
CA GLU A 101 -9.13 7.98 7.24
C GLU A 101 -10.07 9.11 6.81
N TRP A 102 -11.37 8.82 6.84
CA TRP A 102 -12.44 9.75 6.51
C TRP A 102 -13.43 9.87 7.66
N SER A 103 -14.05 11.04 7.77
CA SER A 103 -15.31 11.22 8.49
C SER A 103 -16.45 10.99 7.52
N VAL A 104 -17.35 10.06 7.84
CA VAL A 104 -18.57 9.79 7.07
C VAL A 104 -19.74 10.32 7.88
N SER A 105 -20.48 11.27 7.31
CA SER A 105 -21.61 11.93 7.97
C SER A 105 -22.87 11.87 7.13
N TYR A 106 -24.01 11.76 7.80
CA TYR A 106 -25.36 11.86 7.25
C TYR A 106 -26.25 12.49 8.32
N ASP A 107 -27.04 13.49 7.91
CA ASP A 107 -27.81 14.33 8.85
C ASP A 107 -26.94 14.81 10.04
N SER A 108 -27.28 14.44 11.28
CA SER A 108 -26.59 14.81 12.51
C SER A 108 -25.60 13.76 13.01
N MET A 109 -25.48 12.62 12.31
CA MET A 109 -24.60 11.52 12.69
C MET A 109 -23.28 11.57 11.92
N SER A 110 -22.21 11.13 12.57
CA SER A 110 -20.87 11.02 11.98
C SER A 110 -20.10 9.85 12.56
N CYS A 111 -19.33 9.15 11.73
CA CYS A 111 -18.44 8.07 12.14
C CYS A 111 -17.12 8.13 11.37
N ALA A 112 -16.09 7.47 11.89
CA ALA A 112 -14.80 7.35 11.20
C ALA A 112 -14.76 6.07 10.36
N LEU A 113 -14.34 6.19 9.10
CA LEU A 113 -14.07 5.09 8.18
C LEU A 113 -12.58 5.12 7.83
N ARG A 114 -11.93 3.95 7.81
CA ARG A 114 -10.52 3.82 7.41
C ARG A 114 -10.36 2.73 6.36
N PHE A 115 -9.70 3.08 5.27
CA PHE A 115 -9.02 2.12 4.40
C PHE A 115 -7.63 1.87 4.98
N GLU A 116 -7.24 0.60 5.12
CA GLU A 116 -5.90 0.24 5.57
C GLU A 116 -5.33 -0.92 4.74
N ARG A 117 -4.10 -0.71 4.30
CA ARG A 117 -3.20 -1.70 3.72
C ARG A 117 -2.05 -1.92 4.69
N GLY A 118 -1.95 -3.09 5.31
CA GLY A 118 -0.90 -3.40 6.28
C GLY A 118 -0.07 -4.61 5.90
N TYR A 119 1.11 -4.74 6.49
CA TYR A 119 1.96 -5.91 6.35
C TYR A 119 1.93 -6.71 7.66
N ASP A 120 1.59 -7.99 7.57
CA ASP A 120 1.60 -8.90 8.71
C ASP A 120 2.89 -9.71 8.72
N PHE A 121 3.68 -9.57 9.79
CA PHE A 121 4.95 -10.26 9.93
C PHE A 121 4.79 -11.75 10.29
N SER A 122 3.65 -12.16 10.86
CA SER A 122 3.41 -13.59 11.14
C SER A 122 3.14 -14.39 9.88
N ASP A 123 2.36 -13.81 8.96
CA ASP A 123 1.95 -14.45 7.70
C ASP A 123 2.83 -14.02 6.52
N LEU A 124 3.83 -13.15 6.77
CA LEU A 124 4.73 -12.54 5.78
C LEU A 124 3.98 -11.98 4.57
N GLY A 125 2.83 -11.37 4.82
CA GLY A 125 1.86 -11.04 3.79
C GLY A 125 1.23 -9.68 3.99
N TRP A 126 0.96 -9.01 2.87
CA TRP A 126 0.16 -7.80 2.90
C TRP A 126 -1.34 -8.13 3.03
N TYR A 127 -2.08 -7.31 3.78
CA TYR A 127 -3.52 -7.38 3.92
C TYR A 127 -4.19 -6.04 3.61
N THR A 128 -5.45 -6.08 3.21
CA THR A 128 -6.31 -4.91 3.05
C THR A 128 -7.59 -5.07 3.89
N VAL A 129 -8.05 -3.98 4.49
CA VAL A 129 -9.26 -3.96 5.33
C VAL A 129 -9.91 -2.57 5.31
N ILE A 130 -11.24 -2.56 5.36
CA ILE A 130 -12.05 -1.38 5.64
C ILE A 130 -12.52 -1.44 7.09
N LYS A 131 -12.21 -0.43 7.89
CA LYS A 131 -12.52 -0.35 9.33
C LYS A 131 -13.47 0.79 9.64
N GLY A 132 -14.22 0.66 10.73
CA GLY A 132 -15.09 1.70 11.26
C GLY A 132 -16.46 1.79 10.59
N CYS A 133 -17.30 2.72 11.07
CA CYS A 133 -18.70 2.89 10.65
C CYS A 133 -19.56 1.60 10.60
N PRO A 134 -19.50 0.70 11.60
CA PRO A 134 -20.14 -0.63 11.52
C PRO A 134 -21.67 -0.57 11.38
N ASP A 135 -22.30 0.50 11.87
CA ASP A 135 -23.77 0.64 11.84
C ASP A 135 -24.31 1.08 10.48
N ILE A 136 -23.46 1.64 9.61
CA ILE A 136 -23.89 2.16 8.30
C ILE A 136 -23.17 1.52 7.12
N VAL A 137 -21.98 0.94 7.31
CA VAL A 137 -21.31 0.16 6.26
C VAL A 137 -22.02 -1.17 6.14
N GLN A 138 -22.84 -1.30 5.09
CA GLN A 138 -23.60 -2.50 4.81
C GLN A 138 -22.69 -3.61 4.24
N SER A 139 -21.73 -3.25 3.39
CA SER A 139 -20.74 -4.18 2.85
C SER A 139 -19.46 -3.46 2.44
N ALA A 140 -18.34 -4.17 2.46
CA ALA A 140 -17.10 -3.71 1.86
C ALA A 140 -16.36 -4.89 1.20
N THR A 141 -15.97 -4.73 -0.06
CA THR A 141 -15.26 -5.75 -0.82
C THR A 141 -13.91 -5.25 -1.30
N CYS A 142 -12.88 -6.08 -1.18
CA CYS A 142 -11.54 -5.84 -1.70
C CYS A 142 -11.26 -6.92 -2.75
N GLY A 143 -11.31 -6.55 -4.03
CA GLY A 143 -11.48 -7.50 -5.13
C GLY A 143 -12.78 -8.28 -4.96
N ASN A 144 -12.68 -9.60 -4.81
CA ASN A 144 -13.84 -10.50 -4.66
C ASN A 144 -14.07 -10.97 -3.21
N ALA A 145 -13.33 -10.44 -2.23
CA ALA A 145 -13.40 -10.87 -0.84
C ALA A 145 -14.02 -9.78 0.04
N ASP A 146 -14.76 -10.20 1.07
CA ASP A 146 -15.26 -9.30 2.12
C ASP A 146 -14.11 -8.78 2.97
N CYS A 147 -13.95 -7.46 2.98
CA CYS A 147 -12.95 -6.77 3.78
C CYS A 147 -13.57 -5.78 4.78
N ASN A 148 -14.87 -5.90 5.07
CA ASN A 148 -15.53 -5.12 6.13
C ASN A 148 -15.10 -5.65 7.50
N GLN A 149 -14.31 -4.86 8.22
CA GLN A 149 -13.66 -5.20 9.50
C GLN A 149 -12.79 -6.48 9.45
N THR A 150 -12.55 -7.04 8.27
CA THR A 150 -11.89 -8.32 8.06
C THR A 150 -10.67 -8.13 7.17
N LYS A 151 -9.52 -8.70 7.57
CA LYS A 151 -8.29 -8.66 6.78
C LYS A 151 -8.40 -9.58 5.57
N VAL A 152 -8.22 -9.04 4.38
CA VAL A 152 -8.04 -9.80 3.14
C VAL A 152 -6.57 -9.79 2.74
N TYR A 153 -5.93 -10.96 2.77
CA TYR A 153 -4.52 -11.10 2.43
C TYR A 153 -4.32 -11.21 0.92
N GLY A 154 -3.26 -10.57 0.41
CA GLY A 154 -2.88 -10.61 -0.99
C GLY A 154 -1.81 -9.58 -1.32
N SER A 155 -0.99 -9.84 -2.34
CA SER A 155 0.16 -9.00 -2.74
C SER A 155 -0.07 -8.25 -4.06
N SER A 156 -1.32 -8.07 -4.48
CA SER A 156 -1.61 -7.36 -5.72
C SER A 156 -1.16 -5.90 -5.64
N SER A 157 -0.59 -5.39 -6.72
CA SER A 157 -0.27 -3.97 -6.92
C SER A 157 -1.46 -3.16 -7.43
N TYR A 158 -2.60 -3.81 -7.66
CA TYR A 158 -3.85 -3.17 -8.03
C TYR A 158 -5.02 -3.84 -7.32
N MET A 159 -5.99 -3.08 -6.82
CA MET A 159 -7.21 -3.65 -6.26
C MET A 159 -8.42 -2.72 -6.37
N ASP A 160 -9.54 -3.25 -6.89
CA ASP A 160 -10.84 -2.60 -6.78
C ASP A 160 -11.39 -2.75 -5.36
N ILE A 161 -11.91 -1.66 -4.81
CA ILE A 161 -12.50 -1.62 -3.47
C ILE A 161 -13.89 -1.03 -3.59
N ASN A 162 -14.91 -1.71 -3.08
CA ASN A 162 -16.27 -1.18 -3.03
C ASN A 162 -16.71 -1.08 -1.58
N VAL A 163 -17.28 0.05 -1.18
CA VAL A 163 -17.88 0.25 0.14
C VAL A 163 -19.30 0.74 -0.06
N GLU A 164 -20.27 -0.03 0.43
CA GLU A 164 -21.69 0.29 0.35
C GLU A 164 -22.23 0.70 1.71
N PHE A 165 -22.90 1.85 1.75
CA PHE A 165 -23.52 2.39 2.94
C PHE A 165 -25.04 2.32 2.87
N LEU A 166 -25.67 2.05 4.01
CA LEU A 166 -27.10 2.20 4.22
C LEU A 166 -27.33 3.23 5.34
N VAL A 167 -27.77 4.43 4.97
CA VAL A 167 -27.99 5.53 5.93
C VAL A 167 -29.49 5.85 6.04
N GLN A 168 -29.96 5.94 7.28
CA GLN A 168 -31.36 6.22 7.62
C GLN A 168 -31.59 7.70 7.94
#